data_AF-A0AA88HGG1-F1
#
_entry.id   AF-A0AA88HGG1-F1
#
_cell.length_a   1.000
_cell.length_b   1.000
_cell.length_c   1.000
_cell.angle_alpha   90.00
_cell.angle_beta   90.00
_cell.angle_gamma   90.00
#
_symmetry.space_group_name_H-M   'P 1'
#
loop_
_entity.id
_entity.type
_entity.pdbx_description
1 polymer ?
#
loop_
_entity_poly.entity_id
_entity_poly.type
_entity_poly.pdbx_seq_one_letter_code
_entity_poly.pdbx_strand_id
1 'polypeptide(L)'
;MDNSNPFSNLLGNLPPQEQHHEKKEIDTINHEEKQDSAESSKCELTMLMEEIFLFSFNPDTKKYLYLEDFAGQLKSDEEMTVELVGRALFDRLFQLSSESSAPITDATDPSIIPYLFGCYKRAEVAEKKGGKDKRVITSFQNIILSNAFTALKIPYLFEGINISEEVYALLQSSFDPLLIARESSIYTFFKDIVEMFKEEDMTNYKSELCQAFFPLLDLTKNRLKKQGSLTKNNEFWPIVRFFTFSKDLGEVLILHSTPASDNGREFEDTLLGLLFAISCIPKTDLGPFEYFDRPADQPPQTTEFTMKYIWTSLSSLHSNLNDLFYNLLKCCRDPVLNWLGSCLEKNVDKGKLWNQTTQELTPRNYVSDRFMLNFSAVLLHLSNPIVTSDEKLAKVDPEYCSVNTENRDVAHEKGVHLIGIEKETCFLPRPKDFVTSAPKFGVSSDLFFITHKALDLSTRLLHEKLVKLSQELNKLERAWRELQSARGTSTDQGIEIKERMNMRMSLYLSLRAAMTEPKFCESLMNFTTGSSKWACQIAANKKCWDDVDDITVLSEENRLPFLPEFVATNVCDAILFQRRFNALKIEETNDDLSKFLFLAYCFYFYE
;
A
#
# COMPACT_ATOMS: atom_id res chain seq x y z
N MET A 1 -24.88 65.07 -42.61
CA MET A 1 -25.14 63.77 -43.26
C MET A 1 -26.07 63.01 -42.34
N ASP A 2 -27.35 63.12 -42.66
CA ASP A 2 -28.43 62.35 -42.07
C ASP A 2 -28.23 60.85 -42.32
N ASN A 3 -28.70 60.02 -41.39
CA ASN A 3 -29.53 58.89 -41.74
C ASN A 3 -30.34 58.42 -40.53
N SER A 4 -31.60 58.86 -40.58
CA SER A 4 -32.76 58.43 -39.81
C SER A 4 -33.14 56.97 -40.12
N ASN A 5 -33.48 56.21 -39.08
CA ASN A 5 -34.10 54.88 -39.20
C ASN A 5 -35.63 55.04 -39.49
N PRO A 6 -36.24 54.31 -40.44
CA PRO A 6 -37.52 54.68 -41.08
C PRO A 6 -38.78 54.02 -40.49
N PHE A 7 -38.74 53.44 -39.29
CA PHE A 7 -39.88 52.68 -38.76
C PHE A 7 -40.74 53.42 -37.72
N SER A 8 -40.61 54.75 -37.63
CA SER A 8 -41.30 55.57 -36.62
C SER A 8 -42.79 55.86 -36.87
N ASN A 9 -43.44 55.32 -37.91
CA ASN A 9 -44.76 55.82 -38.36
C ASN A 9 -45.84 54.76 -38.69
N LEU A 10 -45.79 53.55 -38.12
CA LEU A 10 -46.75 52.49 -38.50
C LEU A 10 -47.80 52.08 -37.47
N LEU A 11 -47.98 52.81 -36.36
CA LEU A 11 -49.21 52.68 -35.54
C LEU A 11 -49.69 54.08 -35.10
N GLY A 12 -50.94 54.39 -35.46
CA GLY A 12 -51.46 55.74 -35.59
C GLY A 12 -52.05 56.41 -34.34
N ASN A 13 -52.05 57.74 -34.43
CA ASN A 13 -52.84 58.78 -33.75
C ASN A 13 -54.37 58.49 -33.76
N LEU A 14 -55.23 58.77 -32.75
CA LEU A 14 -55.55 60.04 -32.06
C LEU A 14 -56.43 59.81 -30.76
N PRO A 15 -56.68 60.85 -29.93
CA PRO A 15 -57.06 60.83 -28.49
C PRO A 15 -58.52 61.33 -28.25
N PRO A 16 -58.95 62.00 -27.14
CA PRO A 16 -58.50 62.11 -25.73
C PRO A 16 -59.65 61.95 -24.67
N GLN A 17 -59.33 61.92 -23.37
CA GLN A 17 -59.98 62.70 -22.27
C GLN A 17 -59.45 62.22 -20.90
N GLU A 18 -58.73 63.08 -20.16
CA GLU A 18 -59.15 63.75 -18.89
C GLU A 18 -59.22 62.79 -17.69
N GLN A 19 -58.80 63.08 -16.46
CA GLN A 19 -58.01 64.08 -15.73
C GLN A 19 -57.82 63.43 -14.33
N HIS A 20 -56.67 63.65 -13.70
CA HIS A 20 -56.43 63.76 -12.24
C HIS A 20 -56.84 62.66 -11.21
N HIS A 21 -55.81 62.28 -10.42
CA HIS A 21 -55.78 61.83 -9.00
C HIS A 21 -56.56 60.53 -8.66
N GLU A 22 -55.98 59.51 -7.99
CA GLU A 22 -55.21 59.54 -6.76
C GLU A 22 -54.11 58.46 -6.70
N LYS A 23 -52.93 58.86 -6.22
CA LYS A 23 -51.91 57.98 -5.62
C LYS A 23 -52.32 57.71 -4.18
N LYS A 24 -52.50 56.44 -3.80
CA LYS A 24 -52.24 55.85 -2.46
C LYS A 24 -52.78 54.42 -2.47
N GLU A 25 -51.97 53.43 -2.86
CA GLU A 25 -52.18 52.01 -2.49
C GLU A 25 -51.10 51.02 -3.01
N ILE A 26 -50.09 51.46 -3.78
CA ILE A 26 -49.15 50.53 -4.46
C ILE A 26 -47.83 50.32 -3.68
N ASP A 27 -47.53 51.14 -2.66
CA ASP A 27 -46.26 51.05 -1.92
C ASP A 27 -46.29 50.07 -0.73
N THR A 28 -47.47 49.61 -0.28
CA THR A 28 -47.59 48.65 0.84
C THR A 28 -47.47 47.19 0.37
N ILE A 29 -47.99 46.87 -0.82
CA ILE A 29 -48.02 45.49 -1.35
C ILE A 29 -46.61 45.03 -1.83
N ASN A 30 -45.79 45.95 -2.36
CA ASN A 30 -44.42 45.64 -2.78
C ASN A 30 -43.42 45.50 -1.59
N HIS A 31 -43.79 45.95 -0.39
CA HIS A 31 -42.99 45.77 0.81
C HIS A 31 -43.27 44.42 1.50
N GLU A 32 -44.53 43.98 1.50
CA GLU A 32 -44.96 42.68 2.03
C GLU A 32 -44.44 41.51 1.15
N GLU A 33 -44.52 41.57 -0.19
CA GLU A 33 -44.00 40.50 -1.06
C GLU A 33 -42.46 40.36 -1.03
N LYS A 34 -41.72 41.44 -0.75
CA LYS A 34 -40.25 41.37 -0.55
C LYS A 34 -39.88 40.84 0.83
N GLN A 35 -40.65 41.14 1.87
CA GLN A 35 -40.44 40.61 3.22
C GLN A 35 -40.78 39.11 3.30
N ASP A 36 -41.86 38.66 2.67
CA ASP A 36 -42.25 37.23 2.65
C ASP A 36 -41.23 36.34 1.90
N SER A 37 -40.62 36.84 0.81
CA SER A 37 -39.58 36.10 0.10
C SER A 37 -38.26 35.98 0.89
N ALA A 38 -37.95 36.99 1.72
CA ALA A 38 -36.75 37.05 2.56
C ALA A 38 -36.90 36.24 3.86
N GLU A 39 -38.10 36.17 4.44
CA GLU A 39 -38.39 35.31 5.60
C GLU A 39 -38.46 33.83 5.23
N SER A 40 -39.03 33.50 4.06
CA SER A 40 -39.06 32.13 3.52
C SER A 40 -37.66 31.56 3.29
N SER A 41 -36.75 32.35 2.71
CA SER A 41 -35.36 31.96 2.46
C SER A 41 -34.48 31.88 3.73
N LYS A 42 -34.77 32.71 4.75
CA LYS A 42 -34.14 32.60 6.08
C LYS A 42 -34.54 31.33 6.83
N CYS A 43 -35.81 30.96 6.76
CA CYS A 43 -36.33 29.73 7.35
C CYS A 43 -35.70 28.49 6.69
N GLU A 44 -35.52 28.53 5.36
CA GLU A 44 -34.91 27.44 4.60
C GLU A 44 -33.43 27.21 4.94
N LEU A 45 -32.65 28.28 5.13
CA LEU A 45 -31.24 28.19 5.51
C LEU A 45 -31.06 27.62 6.93
N THR A 46 -31.92 28.02 7.87
CA THR A 46 -31.92 27.50 9.25
C THR A 46 -32.26 26.00 9.26
N MET A 47 -33.30 25.58 8.54
CA MET A 47 -33.67 24.17 8.43
C MET A 47 -32.57 23.33 7.77
N LEU A 48 -31.89 23.88 6.76
CA LEU A 48 -30.78 23.19 6.09
C LEU A 48 -29.57 23.05 7.01
N MET A 49 -29.22 24.08 7.76
CA MET A 49 -28.16 24.03 8.77
C MET A 49 -28.47 22.95 9.82
N GLU A 50 -29.67 22.96 10.40
CA GLU A 50 -30.10 21.99 11.40
C GLU A 50 -30.06 20.55 10.87
N GLU A 51 -30.47 20.31 9.62
CA GLU A 51 -30.43 18.98 9.00
C GLU A 51 -28.99 18.49 8.79
N ILE A 52 -28.06 19.37 8.42
CA ILE A 52 -26.67 19.00 8.12
C ILE A 52 -25.83 18.88 9.40
N PHE A 53 -25.92 19.85 10.30
CA PHE A 53 -25.06 19.93 11.48
C PHE A 53 -25.69 19.38 12.77
N LEU A 54 -26.99 19.09 12.78
CA LEU A 54 -27.70 18.52 13.93
C LEU A 54 -27.68 19.38 15.22
N PHE A 55 -27.42 20.68 15.10
CA PHE A 55 -27.58 21.67 16.17
C PHE A 55 -28.56 22.78 15.75
N SER A 56 -29.14 23.47 16.73
CA SER A 56 -30.09 24.56 16.56
C SER A 56 -29.79 25.70 17.54
N PHE A 57 -30.19 26.92 17.16
CA PHE A 57 -30.18 28.10 18.04
C PHE A 57 -31.57 28.38 18.64
N ASN A 58 -32.56 27.56 18.33
CA ASN A 58 -33.90 27.66 18.92
C ASN A 58 -34.03 26.63 20.06
N PRO A 59 -34.41 27.05 21.28
CA PRO A 59 -34.61 26.12 22.40
C PRO A 59 -35.80 25.16 22.20
N ASP A 60 -36.73 25.44 21.27
CA ASP A 60 -37.94 24.65 21.06
C ASP A 60 -37.72 23.38 20.19
N THR A 61 -36.60 23.30 19.48
CA THR A 61 -36.27 22.20 18.55
C THR A 61 -35.66 21.00 19.27
N LYS A 62 -36.51 20.19 19.93
CA LYS A 62 -36.09 18.97 20.68
C LYS A 62 -35.34 17.90 19.88
N LYS A 63 -35.29 18.01 18.55
CA LYS A 63 -34.64 17.06 17.64
C LYS A 63 -33.13 17.34 17.48
N TYR A 64 -32.69 18.57 17.72
CA TYR A 64 -31.32 19.03 17.47
C TYR A 64 -30.69 19.53 18.77
N LEU A 65 -29.36 19.55 18.83
CA LEU A 65 -28.66 20.05 20.00
C LEU A 65 -28.79 21.58 20.09
N TYR A 66 -29.26 22.08 21.22
CA TYR A 66 -29.33 23.52 21.47
C TYR A 66 -27.97 24.07 21.90
N LEU A 67 -27.42 25.02 21.14
CA LEU A 67 -26.16 25.71 21.47
C LEU A 67 -26.45 26.95 22.33
N GLU A 68 -26.76 26.74 23.62
CA GLU A 68 -27.16 27.80 24.56
C GLU A 68 -26.12 28.94 24.67
N ASP A 69 -24.84 28.60 24.84
CA ASP A 69 -23.76 29.58 25.00
C ASP A 69 -23.55 30.45 23.76
N PHE A 70 -23.76 29.88 22.56
CA PHE A 70 -23.64 30.61 21.30
C PHE A 70 -24.92 31.42 21.01
N ALA A 71 -26.09 30.84 21.30
CA ALA A 71 -27.38 31.53 21.17
C ALA A 71 -27.48 32.76 22.07
N GLY A 72 -26.88 32.73 23.26
CA GLY A 72 -26.78 33.88 24.17
C GLY A 72 -25.84 35.00 23.69
N GLN A 73 -24.91 34.70 22.77
CA GLN A 73 -23.97 35.68 22.20
C GLN A 73 -24.51 36.37 20.95
N LEU A 74 -25.51 35.78 20.29
CA LEU A 74 -26.19 36.36 19.15
C LEU A 74 -27.04 37.57 19.60
N LYS A 75 -26.92 38.69 18.88
CA LYS A 75 -27.85 39.81 19.06
C LYS A 75 -29.23 39.41 18.51
N SER A 76 -30.31 39.86 19.15
CA SER A 76 -31.70 39.48 18.83
C SER A 76 -32.14 39.70 17.37
N ASP A 77 -31.38 40.46 16.57
CA ASP A 77 -31.65 40.80 15.17
C ASP A 77 -30.54 40.36 14.18
N GLU A 78 -29.56 39.54 14.58
CA GLU A 78 -28.53 39.06 13.64
C GLU A 78 -29.11 38.03 12.65
N GLU A 79 -29.06 38.35 11.35
CA GLU A 79 -29.48 37.44 10.29
C GLU A 79 -28.58 36.20 10.24
N MET A 80 -29.16 35.01 10.07
CA MET A 80 -28.40 33.77 9.95
C MET A 80 -27.57 33.77 8.66
N THR A 81 -26.26 33.83 8.81
CA THR A 81 -25.29 33.82 7.71
C THR A 81 -24.43 32.56 7.75
N VAL A 82 -23.85 32.22 6.60
CA VAL A 82 -22.89 31.12 6.46
C VAL A 82 -21.69 31.29 7.41
N GLU A 83 -21.26 32.52 7.68
CA GLU A 83 -20.19 32.83 8.63
C GLU A 83 -20.56 32.49 10.07
N LEU A 84 -21.80 32.79 10.49
CA LEU A 84 -22.31 32.42 11.81
C LEU A 84 -22.38 30.90 11.98
N VAL A 85 -22.77 30.17 10.94
CA VAL A 85 -22.75 28.69 10.94
C VAL A 85 -21.33 28.16 11.15
N GLY A 86 -20.33 28.78 10.50
CA GLY A 86 -18.92 28.41 10.68
C GLY A 86 -18.44 28.61 12.12
N ARG A 87 -18.79 29.73 12.75
CA ARG A 87 -18.46 30.00 14.17
C ARG A 87 -19.16 29.03 15.11
N ALA A 88 -20.46 28.80 14.91
CA ALA A 88 -21.24 27.86 15.71
C ALA A 88 -20.70 26.43 15.62
N LEU A 89 -20.28 26.00 14.42
CA LEU A 89 -19.63 24.71 14.25
C LEU A 89 -18.33 24.63 15.05
N PHE A 90 -17.49 25.66 14.99
CA PHE A 90 -16.23 25.69 15.72
C PHE A 90 -16.44 25.59 17.24
N ASP A 91 -17.37 26.39 17.78
CA ASP A 91 -17.73 26.33 19.20
C ASP A 91 -18.30 24.96 19.58
N ARG A 92 -19.09 24.34 18.69
CA ARG A 92 -19.58 22.98 18.88
C ARG A 92 -18.43 21.98 18.98
N LEU A 93 -17.43 22.05 18.11
CA LEU A 93 -16.27 21.14 18.15
C LEU A 93 -15.48 21.31 19.46
N PHE A 94 -15.37 22.54 19.97
CA PHE A 94 -14.71 22.79 21.26
C PHE A 94 -15.50 22.22 22.45
N GLN A 95 -16.83 22.27 22.39
CA GLN A 95 -17.69 21.59 23.37
C GLN A 95 -17.58 20.07 23.29
N LEU A 96 -17.35 19.47 22.12
CA LEU A 96 -17.14 18.02 21.97
C LEU A 96 -15.84 17.55 22.65
N SER A 97 -14.78 18.36 22.60
CA SER A 97 -13.53 18.11 23.33
C SER A 97 -13.64 18.28 24.85
N SER A 98 -14.67 18.96 25.34
CA SER A 98 -14.90 19.15 26.77
C SER A 98 -15.81 18.04 27.29
N GLU A 99 -15.52 17.45 28.46
CA GLU A 99 -16.28 16.33 29.06
C GLU A 99 -17.78 16.68 29.25
N SER A 100 -18.62 16.40 28.25
CA SER A 100 -20.06 16.60 28.30
C SER A 100 -20.76 15.27 28.64
N SER A 101 -21.42 15.22 29.79
CA SER A 101 -22.18 14.07 30.33
C SER A 101 -23.54 13.82 29.66
N ALA A 102 -23.70 14.17 28.38
CA ALA A 102 -24.95 14.03 27.64
C ALA A 102 -25.16 12.59 27.12
N PRO A 103 -26.41 12.11 26.96
CA PRO A 103 -26.70 10.81 26.38
C PRO A 103 -26.27 10.75 24.90
N ILE A 104 -25.43 9.76 24.57
CA ILE A 104 -24.80 9.60 23.24
C ILE A 104 -25.85 9.35 22.15
N THR A 105 -25.86 10.25 21.17
CA THR A 105 -26.59 10.27 19.89
C THR A 105 -25.62 10.80 18.82
N ASP A 106 -25.92 10.69 17.53
CA ASP A 106 -25.07 11.25 16.45
C ASP A 106 -24.75 12.75 16.62
N ALA A 107 -25.58 13.49 17.39
CA ALA A 107 -25.38 14.90 17.70
C ALA A 107 -24.52 15.16 18.96
N THR A 108 -24.22 14.13 19.76
CA THR A 108 -23.52 14.20 21.06
C THR A 108 -22.33 13.24 21.17
N ASP A 109 -21.99 12.54 20.09
CA ASP A 109 -20.75 11.78 19.99
C ASP A 109 -19.55 12.74 20.20
N PRO A 110 -18.66 12.49 21.19
CA PRO A 110 -17.50 13.34 21.47
C PRO A 110 -16.47 13.37 20.32
N SER A 111 -16.65 12.56 19.28
CA SER A 111 -15.66 12.40 18.21
C SER A 111 -15.75 13.50 17.14
N ILE A 112 -14.66 14.24 16.90
CA ILE A 112 -14.62 15.40 15.99
C ILE A 112 -14.70 14.97 14.51
N ILE A 113 -13.77 14.14 14.05
CA ILE A 113 -13.66 13.74 12.64
C ILE A 113 -14.87 12.91 12.19
N PRO A 114 -15.36 11.92 12.95
CA PRO A 114 -16.56 11.17 12.58
C PRO A 114 -17.80 12.07 12.48
N TYR A 115 -17.95 13.04 13.39
CA TYR A 115 -19.03 14.02 13.35
C TYR A 115 -18.96 14.91 12.09
N LEU A 116 -17.79 15.46 11.78
CA LEU A 116 -17.58 16.28 10.58
C LEU A 116 -17.83 15.48 9.30
N PHE A 117 -17.37 14.23 9.25
CA PHE A 117 -17.67 13.34 8.13
C PHE A 117 -19.17 13.03 8.01
N GLY A 118 -19.87 12.83 9.14
CA GLY A 118 -21.33 12.69 9.18
C GLY A 118 -22.04 13.93 8.61
N CYS A 119 -21.59 15.12 8.97
CA CYS A 119 -22.09 16.38 8.40
C CYS A 119 -21.86 16.43 6.89
N TYR A 120 -20.67 16.05 6.42
CA TYR A 120 -20.32 16.02 5.00
C TYR A 120 -21.25 15.09 4.21
N LYS A 121 -21.51 13.87 4.71
CA LYS A 121 -22.46 12.93 4.07
C LYS A 121 -23.88 13.50 4.02
N ARG A 122 -24.34 14.15 5.08
CA ARG A 122 -25.67 14.79 5.11
C ARG A 122 -25.75 15.92 4.09
N ALA A 123 -24.69 16.71 3.93
CA ALA A 123 -24.60 17.74 2.89
C ALA A 123 -24.66 17.14 1.47
N GLU A 124 -23.92 16.05 1.19
CA GLU A 124 -24.02 15.34 -0.10
C GLU A 124 -25.43 14.81 -0.38
N VAL A 125 -26.09 14.26 0.64
CA VAL A 125 -27.48 13.77 0.50
C VAL A 125 -28.44 14.93 0.23
N ALA A 126 -28.27 16.06 0.91
CA ALA A 126 -29.07 17.26 0.65
C ALA A 126 -28.85 17.79 -0.77
N GLU A 127 -27.62 17.74 -1.29
CA GLU A 127 -27.32 18.12 -2.67
C GLU A 127 -28.02 17.18 -3.67
N LYS A 128 -27.94 15.86 -3.45
CA LYS A 128 -28.52 14.84 -4.34
C LYS A 128 -30.06 14.85 -4.35
N LYS A 129 -30.70 15.18 -3.23
CA LYS A 129 -32.16 15.30 -3.15
C LYS A 129 -32.71 16.44 -4.01
N GLY A 130 -31.89 17.45 -4.33
CA GLY A 130 -32.31 18.63 -5.08
C GLY A 130 -33.29 19.52 -4.31
N GLY A 131 -33.60 20.70 -4.86
CA GLY A 131 -34.61 21.61 -4.30
C GLY A 131 -34.12 22.61 -3.26
N LYS A 132 -32.83 22.60 -2.88
CA LYS A 132 -32.20 23.59 -2.00
C LYS A 132 -31.07 24.32 -2.73
N ASP A 133 -30.67 25.52 -2.29
CA ASP A 133 -29.59 26.29 -2.95
C ASP A 133 -28.25 25.55 -2.88
N LYS A 134 -27.79 25.06 -4.03
CA LYS A 134 -26.52 24.36 -4.19
C LYS A 134 -25.33 25.19 -3.70
N ARG A 135 -25.35 26.52 -3.87
CA ARG A 135 -24.26 27.39 -3.43
C ARG A 135 -24.11 27.39 -1.90
N VAL A 136 -25.23 27.34 -1.19
CA VAL A 136 -25.25 27.27 0.28
C VAL A 136 -24.72 25.91 0.75
N ILE A 137 -25.14 24.82 0.11
CA ILE A 137 -24.65 23.47 0.43
C ILE A 137 -23.14 23.36 0.21
N THR A 138 -22.62 23.87 -0.92
CA THR A 138 -21.17 23.90 -1.19
C THR A 138 -20.44 24.75 -0.15
N SER A 139 -21.03 25.87 0.29
CA SER A 139 -20.43 26.70 1.34
C SER A 139 -20.36 25.95 2.68
N PHE A 140 -21.39 25.17 3.04
CA PHE A 140 -21.37 24.32 4.23
C PHE A 140 -20.35 23.18 4.11
N GLN A 141 -20.22 22.54 2.95
CA GLN A 141 -19.17 21.55 2.70
C GLN A 141 -17.78 22.16 2.92
N ASN A 142 -17.51 23.37 2.42
CA ASN A 142 -16.23 24.06 2.61
C ASN A 142 -15.96 24.37 4.09
N ILE A 143 -16.98 24.77 4.86
CA ILE A 143 -16.87 24.98 6.31
C ILE A 143 -16.50 23.67 7.02
N ILE A 144 -17.17 22.57 6.67
CA ILE A 144 -16.92 21.23 7.25
C ILE A 144 -15.47 20.81 6.95
N LEU A 145 -15.05 20.92 5.70
CA LEU A 145 -13.69 20.56 5.25
C LEU A 145 -12.63 21.43 5.93
N SER A 146 -12.87 22.73 6.07
CA SER A 146 -11.95 23.66 6.75
C SER A 146 -11.76 23.35 8.24
N ASN A 147 -12.84 22.95 8.91
CA ASN A 147 -12.74 22.51 10.31
C ASN A 147 -12.01 21.16 10.44
N ALA A 148 -12.27 20.20 9.53
CA ALA A 148 -11.56 18.92 9.51
C ALA A 148 -10.06 19.09 9.20
N PHE A 149 -9.75 19.97 8.26
CA PHE A 149 -8.40 20.41 7.94
C PHE A 149 -7.70 20.98 9.17
N THR A 150 -8.36 21.90 9.89
CA THR A 150 -7.82 22.51 11.12
C THR A 150 -7.56 21.46 12.20
N ALA A 151 -8.47 20.50 12.39
CA ALA A 151 -8.31 19.42 13.35
C ALA A 151 -7.11 18.50 13.03
N LEU A 152 -6.83 18.25 11.75
CA LEU A 152 -5.68 17.45 11.33
C LEU A 152 -4.35 18.23 11.40
N LYS A 153 -4.37 19.51 11.03
CA LYS A 153 -3.17 20.37 11.01
C LYS A 153 -2.77 20.81 12.42
N ILE A 154 -3.74 21.06 13.29
CA ILE A 154 -3.55 21.63 14.63
C ILE A 154 -4.29 20.77 15.67
N PRO A 155 -3.89 19.50 15.86
CA PRO A 155 -4.63 18.57 16.73
C PRO A 155 -4.63 19.00 18.20
N TYR A 156 -3.62 19.75 18.65
CA TYR A 156 -3.53 20.26 20.02
C TYR A 156 -4.59 21.32 20.37
N LEU A 157 -5.32 21.83 19.37
CA LEU A 157 -6.46 22.74 19.60
C LEU A 157 -7.60 22.05 20.35
N PHE A 158 -7.71 20.72 20.23
CA PHE A 158 -8.77 19.91 20.82
C PHE A 158 -8.17 19.04 21.93
N GLU A 159 -8.02 19.63 23.12
CA GLU A 159 -7.44 18.93 24.27
C GLU A 159 -8.24 17.67 24.63
N GLY A 160 -7.54 16.59 25.00
CA GLY A 160 -8.16 15.32 25.41
C GLY A 160 -8.59 14.40 24.26
N ILE A 161 -8.64 14.87 23.01
CA ILE A 161 -9.01 14.07 21.84
C ILE A 161 -7.78 13.64 21.04
N ASN A 162 -7.74 12.37 20.64
CA ASN A 162 -6.74 11.87 19.70
C ASN A 162 -7.33 11.75 18.29
N ILE A 163 -7.10 12.77 17.48
CA ILE A 163 -7.57 12.84 16.08
C ILE A 163 -7.13 11.62 15.25
N SER A 164 -5.92 11.10 15.49
CA SER A 164 -5.44 9.91 14.76
C SER A 164 -6.19 8.64 15.11
N GLU A 165 -6.62 8.48 16.36
CA GLU A 165 -7.48 7.36 16.79
C GLU A 165 -8.88 7.45 16.16
N GLU A 166 -9.43 8.67 16.06
CA GLU A 166 -10.72 8.88 15.40
C GLU A 166 -10.64 8.56 13.90
N VAL A 167 -9.61 9.06 13.21
CA VAL A 167 -9.39 8.74 11.79
C VAL A 167 -9.19 7.24 11.60
N TYR A 168 -8.45 6.59 12.50
CA TYR A 168 -8.26 5.14 12.47
C TYR A 168 -9.61 4.40 12.59
N ALA A 169 -10.43 4.73 13.59
CA ALA A 169 -11.74 4.11 13.80
C ALA A 169 -12.72 4.39 12.64
N LEU A 170 -12.69 5.60 12.10
CA LEU A 170 -13.52 5.98 10.96
C LEU A 170 -13.16 5.17 9.71
N LEU A 171 -11.87 5.05 9.41
CA LEU A 171 -11.40 4.24 8.27
C LEU A 171 -11.72 2.76 8.47
N GLN A 172 -11.62 2.22 9.69
CA GLN A 172 -12.00 0.83 9.95
C GLN A 172 -13.50 0.56 9.76
N SER A 173 -14.36 1.44 10.27
CA SER A 173 -15.82 1.29 10.20
C SER A 173 -16.39 1.56 8.81
N SER A 174 -15.73 2.43 8.04
CA SER A 174 -16.19 2.84 6.71
C SER A 174 -15.57 2.00 5.57
N PHE A 175 -14.62 1.11 5.87
CA PHE A 175 -13.96 0.32 4.84
C PHE A 175 -14.81 -0.88 4.44
N ASP A 176 -15.28 -0.86 3.21
CA ASP A 176 -15.87 -2.02 2.56
C ASP A 176 -14.81 -2.67 1.63
N PRO A 177 -14.35 -3.90 1.92
CA PRO A 177 -13.39 -4.64 1.09
C PRO A 177 -13.84 -4.87 -0.35
N LEU A 178 -15.15 -4.84 -0.63
CA LEU A 178 -15.75 -5.11 -1.93
C LEU A 178 -15.98 -3.82 -2.76
N LEU A 179 -16.00 -2.66 -2.12
CA LEU A 179 -16.18 -1.35 -2.75
C LEU A 179 -14.85 -0.61 -2.82
N ILE A 180 -13.99 -1.05 -3.74
CA ILE A 180 -12.92 -0.22 -4.34
C ILE A 180 -13.55 0.82 -5.29
N ALA A 181 -14.72 1.35 -4.97
CA ALA A 181 -15.26 2.49 -5.65
C ALA A 181 -14.53 3.70 -5.05
N ARG A 182 -13.65 4.31 -5.85
CA ARG A 182 -13.02 5.62 -5.58
C ARG A 182 -14.03 6.76 -5.40
N GLU A 183 -15.32 6.45 -5.39
CA GLU A 183 -16.47 7.33 -5.26
C GLU A 183 -17.13 7.22 -3.87
N SER A 184 -16.51 6.53 -2.91
CA SER A 184 -17.02 6.55 -1.54
C SER A 184 -16.82 7.95 -0.94
N SER A 185 -17.83 8.46 -0.24
CA SER A 185 -17.81 9.80 0.36
C SER A 185 -16.59 10.03 1.27
N ILE A 186 -16.07 8.98 1.91
CA ILE A 186 -14.90 9.10 2.80
C ILE A 186 -13.62 9.42 2.02
N TYR A 187 -13.44 8.84 0.82
CA TYR A 187 -12.28 9.14 0.00
C TYR A 187 -12.37 10.54 -0.59
N THR A 188 -13.56 10.99 -1.02
CA THR A 188 -13.77 12.36 -1.47
C THR A 188 -13.48 13.36 -0.35
N PHE A 189 -14.03 13.12 0.84
CA PHE A 189 -13.80 13.96 2.02
C PHE A 189 -12.32 14.17 2.32
N PHE A 190 -11.52 13.09 2.41
CA PHE A 190 -10.08 13.22 2.66
C PHE A 190 -9.29 13.74 1.46
N LYS A 191 -9.72 13.46 0.23
CA LYS A 191 -9.09 14.02 -0.98
C LYS A 191 -9.22 15.54 -0.99
N ASP A 192 -10.39 16.07 -0.68
CA ASP A 192 -10.64 17.51 -0.64
C ASP A 192 -9.81 18.17 0.48
N ILE A 193 -9.66 17.51 1.65
CA ILE A 193 -8.75 17.98 2.71
C ILE A 193 -7.29 18.02 2.24
N VAL A 194 -6.82 17.01 1.51
CA VAL A 194 -5.45 16.99 0.95
C VAL A 194 -5.26 18.09 -0.09
N GLU A 195 -6.30 18.42 -0.85
CA GLU A 195 -6.28 19.57 -1.77
C GLU A 195 -6.16 20.90 -1.02
N MET A 196 -6.85 21.06 0.12
CA MET A 196 -6.69 22.24 0.98
C MET A 196 -5.26 22.45 1.50
N PHE A 197 -4.55 21.38 1.90
CA PHE A 197 -3.14 21.48 2.27
C PHE A 197 -2.28 22.08 1.15
N LYS A 198 -2.56 21.72 -0.11
CA LYS A 198 -1.82 22.25 -1.26
C LYS A 198 -2.14 23.72 -1.51
N GLU A 199 -3.41 24.09 -1.39
CA GLU A 199 -3.86 25.45 -1.63
C GLU A 199 -3.30 26.44 -0.59
N GLU A 200 -3.11 26.02 0.65
CA GLU A 200 -2.56 26.89 1.70
C GLU A 200 -1.05 27.13 1.55
N ASP A 201 -0.24 26.10 1.33
CA ASP A 201 1.21 26.23 1.09
C ASP A 201 1.70 25.30 -0.02
N MET A 202 1.69 25.79 -1.25
CA MET A 202 2.16 25.07 -2.44
C MET A 202 3.60 24.55 -2.34
N THR A 203 4.43 25.11 -1.46
CA THR A 203 5.85 24.74 -1.33
C THR A 203 6.10 23.73 -0.22
N ASN A 204 5.47 23.89 0.95
CA ASN A 204 5.73 23.03 2.12
C ASN A 204 4.60 22.07 2.48
N TYR A 205 3.47 22.04 1.75
CA TYR A 205 2.33 21.17 2.08
C TYR A 205 2.71 19.70 2.32
N LYS A 206 3.74 19.18 1.65
CA LYS A 206 4.19 17.80 1.86
C LYS A 206 4.68 17.55 3.28
N SER A 207 5.39 18.51 3.88
CA SER A 207 5.85 18.41 5.27
C SER A 207 4.66 18.48 6.22
N GLU A 208 3.71 19.37 5.97
CA GLU A 208 2.49 19.49 6.78
C GLU A 208 1.61 18.24 6.70
N LEU A 209 1.45 17.66 5.49
CA LEU A 209 0.77 16.37 5.31
C LEU A 209 1.46 15.25 6.09
N CYS A 210 2.79 15.21 6.11
CA CYS A 210 3.51 14.25 6.93
C CYS A 210 3.22 14.46 8.42
N GLN A 211 3.26 15.70 8.91
CA GLN A 211 2.93 16.01 10.31
C GLN A 211 1.49 15.62 10.68
N ALA A 212 0.53 15.83 9.77
CA ALA A 212 -0.87 15.47 9.98
C ALA A 212 -1.12 13.95 10.00
N PHE A 213 -0.44 13.18 9.14
CA PHE A 213 -0.73 11.76 8.95
C PHE A 213 0.28 10.77 9.54
N PHE A 214 1.50 11.19 9.88
CA PHE A 214 2.48 10.33 10.55
C PHE A 214 1.95 9.77 11.88
N PRO A 215 1.24 10.52 12.74
CA PRO A 215 0.71 9.96 13.97
C PRO A 215 -0.28 8.80 13.75
N LEU A 216 -1.10 8.83 12.69
CA LEU A 216 -1.96 7.72 12.27
C LEU A 216 -1.14 6.50 11.82
N LEU A 217 -0.08 6.72 11.06
CA LEU A 217 0.81 5.65 10.61
C LEU A 217 1.62 5.06 11.77
N ASP A 218 2.06 5.86 12.72
CA ASP A 218 2.75 5.43 13.95
C ASP A 218 1.82 4.64 14.86
N LEU A 219 0.57 5.09 15.02
CA LEU A 219 -0.46 4.34 15.72
C LEU A 219 -0.64 2.94 15.10
N THR A 220 -0.79 2.90 13.77
CA THR A 220 -0.96 1.65 13.01
C THR A 220 0.26 0.74 13.15
N LYS A 221 1.47 1.29 13.01
CA LYS A 221 2.75 0.59 13.17
C LYS A 221 2.86 -0.01 14.58
N ASN A 222 2.54 0.76 15.61
CA ASN A 222 2.64 0.31 17.00
C ASN A 222 1.62 -0.80 17.32
N ARG A 223 0.40 -0.73 16.78
CA ARG A 223 -0.59 -1.81 16.90
C ARG A 223 -0.15 -3.06 16.15
N LEU A 224 0.30 -2.91 14.90
CA LEU A 224 0.80 -4.01 14.08
C LEU A 224 1.99 -4.72 14.75
N LYS A 225 2.93 -3.98 15.35
CA LYS A 225 4.07 -4.56 16.07
C LYS A 225 3.65 -5.42 17.27
N LYS A 226 2.54 -5.07 17.93
CA LYS A 226 2.02 -5.76 19.12
C LYS A 226 1.11 -6.94 18.78
N GLN A 227 0.26 -6.79 17.77
CA GLN A 227 -0.88 -7.69 17.50
C GLN A 227 -0.79 -8.40 16.15
N GLY A 228 0.07 -7.93 15.24
CA GLY A 228 0.19 -8.46 13.90
C GLY A 228 0.61 -9.92 13.88
N SER A 229 -0.24 -10.76 13.31
CA SER A 229 0.06 -12.16 13.02
C SER A 229 -0.48 -12.53 11.65
N LEU A 230 -0.14 -13.73 11.18
CA LEU A 230 -0.63 -14.24 9.91
C LEU A 230 -2.18 -14.34 9.89
N THR A 231 -2.80 -14.48 11.06
CA THR A 231 -4.25 -14.66 11.21
C THR A 231 -4.97 -13.38 11.69
N LYS A 232 -4.22 -12.42 12.25
CA LYS A 232 -4.72 -11.16 12.79
C LYS A 232 -4.00 -9.99 12.11
N ASN A 233 -4.34 -9.76 10.85
CA ASN A 233 -3.82 -8.61 10.09
C ASN A 233 -4.89 -7.82 9.32
N ASN A 234 -6.13 -8.30 9.30
CA ASN A 234 -7.19 -7.71 8.47
C ASN A 234 -7.53 -6.26 8.88
N GLU A 235 -7.35 -5.93 10.15
CA GLU A 235 -7.66 -4.60 10.70
C GLU A 235 -6.73 -3.48 10.21
N PHE A 236 -5.56 -3.83 9.65
CA PHE A 236 -4.55 -2.86 9.20
C PHE A 236 -4.71 -2.48 7.73
N TRP A 237 -5.29 -3.36 6.90
CA TRP A 237 -5.45 -3.12 5.46
C TRP A 237 -6.28 -1.89 5.11
N PRO A 238 -7.40 -1.57 5.79
CA PRO A 238 -8.14 -0.34 5.54
C PRO A 238 -7.26 0.91 5.60
N ILE A 239 -6.41 0.97 6.61
CA ILE A 239 -5.57 2.13 6.89
C ILE A 239 -4.47 2.28 5.85
N VAL A 240 -3.72 1.21 5.56
CA VAL A 240 -2.63 1.32 4.57
C VAL A 240 -3.16 1.50 3.14
N ARG A 241 -4.33 0.93 2.82
CA ARG A 241 -4.98 1.13 1.51
C ARG A 241 -5.48 2.57 1.34
N PHE A 242 -5.92 3.24 2.41
CA PHE A 242 -6.28 4.66 2.39
C PHE A 242 -5.18 5.56 1.82
N PHE A 243 -3.91 5.24 2.07
CA PHE A 243 -2.80 6.03 1.53
C PHE A 243 -2.56 5.80 0.03
N THR A 244 -3.17 4.79 -0.59
CA THR A 244 -3.00 4.51 -2.02
C THR A 244 -3.95 5.31 -2.93
N PHE A 245 -4.88 6.07 -2.34
CA PHE A 245 -5.92 6.77 -3.10
C PHE A 245 -5.43 8.02 -3.83
N SER A 246 -4.39 8.67 -3.32
CA SER A 246 -3.77 9.83 -3.96
C SER A 246 -2.25 9.65 -4.03
N LYS A 247 -1.62 10.38 -4.95
CA LYS A 247 -0.15 10.39 -5.07
C LYS A 247 0.49 10.92 -3.80
N ASP A 248 -0.03 12.01 -3.23
CA ASP A 248 0.55 12.68 -2.07
C ASP A 248 0.48 11.81 -0.81
N LEU A 249 -0.65 11.14 -0.57
CA LEU A 249 -0.76 10.18 0.54
C LEU A 249 0.15 8.96 0.30
N GLY A 250 0.26 8.49 -0.94
CA GLY A 250 1.17 7.40 -1.28
C GLY A 250 2.62 7.75 -0.94
N GLU A 251 3.04 8.97 -1.28
CA GLU A 251 4.36 9.51 -0.92
C GLU A 251 4.55 9.62 0.60
N VAL A 252 3.53 10.04 1.35
CA VAL A 252 3.55 10.09 2.84
C VAL A 252 3.78 8.69 3.43
N LEU A 253 3.07 7.67 2.94
CA LEU A 253 3.24 6.28 3.42
C LEU A 253 4.64 5.75 3.12
N ILE A 254 5.16 6.00 1.92
CA ILE A 254 6.51 5.57 1.53
C ILE A 254 7.56 6.28 2.37
N LEU A 255 7.43 7.59 2.57
CA LEU A 255 8.38 8.36 3.38
C LEU A 255 8.38 7.88 4.84
N HIS A 256 7.21 7.68 5.46
CA HIS A 256 7.10 7.10 6.80
C HIS A 256 7.74 5.70 6.90
N SER A 257 7.66 4.94 5.82
CA SER A 257 8.19 3.57 5.74
C SER A 257 9.63 3.49 5.25
N THR A 258 10.30 4.62 5.03
CA THR A 258 11.71 4.69 4.64
C THR A 258 12.57 4.90 5.88
N PRO A 259 13.50 3.98 6.21
CA PRO A 259 14.43 4.17 7.33
C PRO A 259 15.32 5.39 7.11
N ALA A 260 15.68 6.07 8.22
CA ALA A 260 16.61 7.20 8.18
C ALA A 260 18.08 6.78 8.17
N SER A 261 18.40 5.57 8.65
CA SER A 261 19.77 5.07 8.71
C SER A 261 20.13 4.19 7.51
N ASP A 262 21.44 3.93 7.38
CA ASP A 262 21.98 2.99 6.39
C ASP A 262 21.86 1.51 6.80
N ASN A 263 21.18 1.19 7.92
CA ASN A 263 21.05 -0.18 8.39
C ASN A 263 19.88 -0.90 7.69
N GLY A 264 20.19 -1.93 6.90
CA GLY A 264 19.19 -2.75 6.22
C GLY A 264 18.14 -3.36 7.15
N ARG A 265 18.51 -3.66 8.40
CA ARG A 265 17.60 -4.20 9.43
C ARG A 265 16.40 -3.29 9.71
N GLU A 266 16.60 -1.98 9.66
CA GLU A 266 15.57 -1.00 10.04
C GLU A 266 14.39 -0.97 9.06
N PHE A 267 14.57 -1.44 7.82
CA PHE A 267 13.47 -1.64 6.90
C PHE A 267 12.39 -2.56 7.48
N GLU A 268 12.76 -3.55 8.28
CA GLU A 268 11.79 -4.46 8.91
C GLU A 268 11.01 -3.80 10.07
N ASP A 269 11.59 -2.77 10.68
CA ASP A 269 10.98 -2.04 11.80
C ASP A 269 10.09 -0.88 11.33
N THR A 270 9.91 -0.66 10.02
CA THR A 270 8.97 0.32 9.47
C THR A 270 7.55 -0.25 9.32
N LEU A 271 6.55 0.57 8.97
CA LEU A 271 5.18 0.08 8.83
C LEU A 271 5.06 -0.96 7.69
N LEU A 272 5.53 -0.62 6.48
CA LEU A 272 5.60 -1.60 5.38
C LEU A 272 6.52 -2.78 5.74
N GLY A 273 7.60 -2.50 6.46
CA GLY A 273 8.50 -3.46 7.10
C GLY A 273 7.78 -4.58 7.84
N LEU A 274 6.97 -4.18 8.80
CA LEU A 274 6.24 -5.07 9.68
C LEU A 274 5.20 -5.89 8.92
N LEU A 275 4.55 -5.33 7.88
CA LEU A 275 3.62 -6.07 7.03
C LEU A 275 4.32 -7.19 6.27
N PHE A 276 5.50 -6.92 5.69
CA PHE A 276 6.33 -7.96 5.07
C PHE A 276 6.86 -8.97 6.10
N ALA A 277 7.05 -8.58 7.35
CA ALA A 277 7.53 -9.48 8.40
C ALA A 277 6.47 -10.46 8.95
N ILE A 278 5.20 -10.35 8.54
CA ILE A 278 4.12 -11.28 8.93
C ILE A 278 4.36 -12.65 8.29
N SER A 279 4.62 -13.69 9.07
CA SER A 279 4.92 -15.02 8.52
C SER A 279 4.67 -16.13 9.54
N CYS A 280 4.64 -17.38 9.06
CA CYS A 280 4.71 -18.58 9.91
C CYS A 280 6.16 -18.97 10.30
N ILE A 281 7.16 -18.30 9.72
CA ILE A 281 8.57 -18.47 10.08
C ILE A 281 8.81 -17.77 11.43
N PRO A 282 9.40 -18.46 12.43
CA PRO A 282 9.63 -17.89 13.75
C PRO A 282 10.64 -16.72 13.69
N LYS A 283 10.53 -15.80 14.64
CA LYS A 283 11.44 -14.63 14.75
C LYS A 283 12.90 -15.04 14.97
N THR A 284 13.11 -16.14 15.69
CA THR A 284 14.43 -16.72 15.92
C THR A 284 14.42 -18.18 15.50
N ASP A 285 15.58 -18.73 15.17
CA ASP A 285 15.72 -20.16 14.85
C ASP A 285 15.40 -21.04 16.08
N LEU A 286 15.29 -20.44 17.28
CA LEU A 286 14.95 -21.09 18.53
C LEU A 286 13.48 -20.95 18.95
N GLY A 287 12.66 -20.29 18.13
CA GLY A 287 11.23 -20.08 18.39
C GLY A 287 10.91 -18.69 18.97
N PRO A 288 9.70 -18.52 19.58
CA PRO A 288 8.65 -19.54 19.74
C PRO A 288 8.07 -20.02 18.39
N PHE A 289 7.54 -21.24 18.35
CA PHE A 289 6.89 -21.82 17.17
C PHE A 289 5.37 -21.77 17.34
N GLU A 290 4.70 -20.92 16.54
CA GLU A 290 3.26 -20.67 16.70
C GLU A 290 2.37 -21.75 16.06
N TYR A 291 2.88 -22.46 15.05
CA TYR A 291 2.08 -23.35 14.20
C TYR A 291 2.45 -24.83 14.33
N PHE A 292 3.73 -25.12 14.51
CA PHE A 292 4.24 -26.49 14.60
C PHE A 292 4.78 -26.73 16.00
N ASP A 293 3.92 -27.16 16.90
CA ASP A 293 4.30 -27.54 18.26
C ASP A 293 4.58 -29.05 18.33
N ARG A 294 5.79 -29.42 18.70
CA ARG A 294 6.27 -30.80 18.82
C ARG A 294 5.84 -31.73 17.67
N PRO A 295 6.14 -31.38 16.40
CA PRO A 295 5.62 -32.11 15.25
C PRO A 295 6.10 -33.57 15.17
N ALA A 296 7.22 -33.94 15.80
CA ALA A 296 7.68 -35.33 15.82
C ALA A 296 6.76 -36.25 16.66
N ASP A 297 5.94 -35.66 17.54
CA ASP A 297 4.95 -36.36 18.37
C ASP A 297 3.58 -36.45 17.69
N GLN A 298 3.39 -35.79 16.54
CA GLN A 298 2.09 -35.66 15.88
C GLN A 298 1.96 -36.55 14.63
N PRO A 299 0.74 -37.02 14.30
CA PRO A 299 0.50 -37.70 13.04
C PRO A 299 0.80 -36.82 11.82
N PRO A 300 1.27 -37.40 10.69
CA PRO A 300 1.56 -36.63 9.47
C PRO A 300 0.38 -35.82 8.94
N GLN A 301 -0.85 -36.31 9.13
CA GLN A 301 -2.09 -35.62 8.72
C GLN A 301 -2.26 -34.26 9.41
N THR A 302 -1.95 -34.16 10.70
CA THR A 302 -2.03 -32.90 11.46
C THR A 302 -1.10 -31.85 10.86
N THR A 303 0.12 -32.26 10.49
CA THR A 303 1.09 -31.37 9.83
C THR A 303 0.55 -30.87 8.49
N GLU A 304 -0.07 -31.74 7.68
CA GLU A 304 -0.64 -31.36 6.39
C GLU A 304 -1.81 -30.36 6.54
N PHE A 305 -2.70 -30.57 7.51
CA PHE A 305 -3.78 -29.62 7.82
C PHE A 305 -3.24 -28.26 8.23
N THR A 306 -2.23 -28.22 9.11
CA THR A 306 -1.56 -26.98 9.52
C THR A 306 -0.92 -26.28 8.32
N MET A 307 -0.27 -27.01 7.42
CA MET A 307 0.29 -26.44 6.18
C MET A 307 -0.77 -25.81 5.30
N LYS A 308 -1.90 -26.49 5.05
CA LYS A 308 -3.02 -25.94 4.26
C LYS A 308 -3.60 -24.67 4.87
N TYR A 309 -3.70 -24.64 6.20
CA TYR A 309 -4.12 -23.45 6.93
C TYR A 309 -3.14 -22.27 6.71
N ILE A 310 -1.84 -22.51 6.91
CA ILE A 310 -0.78 -21.52 6.67
C ILE A 310 -0.82 -21.00 5.23
N TRP A 311 -0.95 -21.88 4.24
CA TRP A 311 -1.02 -21.50 2.83
C TRP A 311 -2.20 -20.59 2.54
N THR A 312 -3.37 -20.88 3.09
CA THR A 312 -4.55 -20.01 2.91
C THR A 312 -4.27 -18.60 3.43
N SER A 313 -3.69 -18.49 4.63
CA SER A 313 -3.40 -17.19 5.22
C SER A 313 -2.25 -16.45 4.52
N LEU A 314 -1.20 -17.15 4.10
CA LEU A 314 -0.10 -16.57 3.31
C LEU A 314 -0.60 -16.06 1.95
N SER A 315 -1.44 -16.84 1.27
CA SER A 315 -2.04 -16.45 0.00
C SER A 315 -2.85 -15.16 0.12
N SER A 316 -3.63 -15.03 1.21
CA SER A 316 -4.38 -13.79 1.50
C SER A 316 -3.45 -12.62 1.82
N LEU A 317 -2.39 -12.83 2.62
CA LEU A 317 -1.39 -11.82 2.94
C LEU A 317 -0.69 -11.32 1.67
N HIS A 318 -0.20 -12.22 0.82
CA HIS A 318 0.49 -11.89 -0.43
C HIS A 318 -0.43 -11.15 -1.40
N SER A 319 -1.71 -11.55 -1.48
CA SER A 319 -2.70 -10.81 -2.29
C SER A 319 -2.87 -9.39 -1.79
N ASN A 320 -3.05 -9.18 -0.48
CA ASN A 320 -3.24 -7.84 0.08
C ASN A 320 -1.99 -6.96 -0.07
N LEU A 321 -0.81 -7.52 0.14
CA LEU A 321 0.47 -6.83 -0.10
C LEU A 321 0.64 -6.48 -1.59
N ASN A 322 0.31 -7.41 -2.49
CA ASN A 322 0.39 -7.15 -3.92
C ASN A 322 -0.55 -6.03 -4.34
N ASP A 323 -1.81 -6.04 -3.88
CA ASP A 323 -2.77 -4.96 -4.15
C ASP A 323 -2.25 -3.61 -3.63
N LEU A 324 -1.67 -3.58 -2.43
CA LEU A 324 -1.08 -2.38 -1.84
C LEU A 324 0.04 -1.83 -2.73
N PHE A 325 1.03 -2.66 -3.07
CA PHE A 325 2.18 -2.22 -3.87
C PHE A 325 1.82 -1.93 -5.33
N TYR A 326 0.86 -2.66 -5.91
CA TYR A 326 0.34 -2.36 -7.24
C TYR A 326 -0.33 -0.99 -7.29
N ASN A 327 -1.17 -0.68 -6.29
CA ASN A 327 -1.83 0.63 -6.20
C ASN A 327 -0.82 1.76 -5.92
N LEU A 328 0.19 1.51 -5.08
CA LEU A 328 1.29 2.45 -4.85
C LEU A 328 2.09 2.72 -6.12
N LEU A 329 2.48 1.68 -6.87
CA LEU A 329 3.16 1.85 -8.17
C LEU A 329 2.31 2.61 -9.19
N LYS A 330 0.97 2.52 -9.09
CA LYS A 330 0.05 3.28 -9.93
C LYS A 330 -0.02 4.76 -9.54
N CYS A 331 0.00 5.11 -8.25
CA CYS A 331 -0.14 6.50 -7.80
C CYS A 331 1.20 7.23 -7.59
N CYS A 332 2.25 6.56 -7.11
CA CYS A 332 3.55 7.14 -6.73
C CYS A 332 4.72 6.22 -7.11
N ARG A 333 4.85 5.91 -8.40
CA ARG A 333 5.82 4.94 -8.95
C ARG A 333 7.27 5.13 -8.50
N ASP A 334 7.89 6.28 -8.77
CA ASP A 334 9.33 6.47 -8.55
C ASP A 334 9.71 6.38 -7.06
N PRO A 335 8.97 6.98 -6.10
CA PRO A 335 9.19 6.74 -4.67
C PRO A 335 9.15 5.27 -4.27
N VAL A 336 8.21 4.49 -4.83
CA VAL A 336 8.06 3.06 -4.52
C VAL A 336 9.25 2.26 -5.08
N LEU A 337 9.65 2.50 -6.32
CA LEU A 337 10.80 1.81 -6.93
C LEU A 337 12.10 2.17 -6.19
N ASN A 338 12.29 3.44 -5.83
CA ASN A 338 13.40 3.86 -4.97
C ASN A 338 13.41 3.13 -3.62
N TRP A 339 12.24 2.98 -2.98
CA TRP A 339 12.12 2.25 -1.71
C TRP A 339 12.49 0.78 -1.85
N LEU A 340 11.98 0.10 -2.90
CA LEU A 340 12.29 -1.30 -3.21
C LEU A 340 13.79 -1.50 -3.48
N GLY A 341 14.38 -0.65 -4.33
CA GLY A 341 15.80 -0.69 -4.68
C GLY A 341 16.71 -0.42 -3.48
N SER A 342 16.41 0.62 -2.69
CA SER A 342 17.15 0.95 -1.47
C SER A 342 17.06 -0.17 -0.43
N CYS A 343 15.89 -0.82 -0.30
CA CYS A 343 15.73 -1.98 0.58
C CYS A 343 16.70 -3.10 0.21
N LEU A 344 16.86 -3.42 -1.09
CA LEU A 344 17.77 -4.47 -1.55
C LEU A 344 19.24 -4.07 -1.38
N GLU A 345 19.59 -2.84 -1.75
CA GLU A 345 20.95 -2.29 -1.61
C GLU A 345 21.45 -2.42 -0.15
N LYS A 346 20.65 -1.95 0.82
CA LYS A 346 21.02 -1.97 2.24
C LYS A 346 21.02 -3.37 2.85
N ASN A 347 20.47 -4.36 2.14
CA ASN A 347 20.41 -5.75 2.58
C ASN A 347 21.29 -6.70 1.77
N VAL A 348 22.15 -6.20 0.88
CA VAL A 348 23.05 -7.03 0.05
C VAL A 348 23.96 -7.95 0.87
N ASP A 349 24.35 -7.50 2.07
CA ASP A 349 25.19 -8.26 3.00
C ASP A 349 24.55 -9.57 3.46
N LYS A 350 23.23 -9.68 3.38
CA LYS A 350 22.50 -10.93 3.64
C LYS A 350 22.98 -12.09 2.74
N GLY A 351 23.41 -11.78 1.53
CA GLY A 351 23.91 -12.76 0.55
C GLY A 351 25.34 -13.25 0.79
N LYS A 352 26.12 -12.60 1.67
CA LYS A 352 27.54 -12.93 1.91
C LYS A 352 27.70 -14.23 2.71
N LEU A 353 28.61 -15.11 2.27
CA LEU A 353 28.85 -16.44 2.86
C LEU A 353 29.10 -16.42 4.38
N TRP A 354 29.86 -15.45 4.90
CA TRP A 354 30.18 -15.36 6.33
C TRP A 354 28.94 -15.05 7.19
N ASN A 355 27.97 -14.31 6.66
CA ASN A 355 26.70 -14.03 7.33
C ASN A 355 25.72 -15.22 7.30
N GLN A 356 26.02 -16.23 6.46
CA GLN A 356 25.27 -17.48 6.42
C GLN A 356 25.84 -18.55 7.38
N THR A 357 27.10 -18.41 7.79
CA THR A 357 27.81 -19.38 8.64
C THR A 357 27.97 -18.91 10.09
N THR A 358 27.95 -17.60 10.35
CA THR A 358 28.06 -17.06 11.70
C THR A 358 26.69 -17.01 12.36
N GLN A 359 26.40 -18.00 13.22
CA GLN A 359 25.16 -18.04 14.00
C GLN A 359 25.28 -17.21 15.30
N GLU A 360 24.20 -16.47 15.57
CA GLU A 360 23.66 -16.03 16.88
C GLU A 360 24.41 -14.98 17.72
N LEU A 361 25.73 -14.78 17.58
CA LEU A 361 26.47 -13.87 18.48
C LEU A 361 26.60 -12.42 18.00
N THR A 362 26.35 -12.13 16.73
CA THR A 362 26.43 -10.77 16.16
C THR A 362 25.06 -10.25 15.74
N PRO A 363 24.71 -8.99 16.07
CA PRO A 363 23.48 -8.36 15.58
C PRO A 363 23.39 -8.43 14.05
N ARG A 364 22.24 -8.86 13.54
CA ARG A 364 21.99 -8.88 12.09
C ARG A 364 21.70 -7.45 11.62
N ASN A 365 22.54 -6.93 10.72
CA ASN A 365 22.34 -5.62 10.07
C ASN A 365 21.46 -5.74 8.80
N TYR A 366 20.69 -6.82 8.69
CA TYR A 366 19.82 -7.09 7.56
C TYR A 366 18.47 -7.64 8.02
N VAL A 367 17.48 -7.51 7.14
CA VAL A 367 16.12 -8.01 7.33
C VAL A 367 16.09 -9.54 7.45
N SER A 368 15.07 -10.02 8.14
CA SER A 368 14.85 -11.44 8.40
C SER A 368 14.39 -12.20 7.16
N ASP A 369 14.48 -13.53 7.23
CA ASP A 369 14.03 -14.43 6.17
C ASP A 369 12.52 -14.27 5.88
N ARG A 370 11.72 -14.09 6.93
CA ARG A 370 10.27 -13.82 6.84
C ARG A 370 9.96 -12.58 6.00
N PHE A 371 10.70 -11.50 6.22
CA PHE A 371 10.55 -10.26 5.46
C PHE A 371 10.90 -10.48 4.00
N MET A 372 12.11 -11.01 3.72
CA MET A 372 12.62 -11.05 2.35
C MET A 372 11.87 -12.06 1.47
N LEU A 373 11.33 -13.14 2.06
CA LEU A 373 10.49 -14.09 1.34
C LEU A 373 9.18 -13.43 0.88
N ASN A 374 8.49 -12.73 1.77
CA ASN A 374 7.24 -12.03 1.41
C ASN A 374 7.49 -10.86 0.45
N PHE A 375 8.61 -10.15 0.62
CA PHE A 375 9.07 -9.12 -0.31
C PHE A 375 9.23 -9.69 -1.72
N SER A 376 9.87 -10.85 -1.83
CA SER A 376 10.07 -11.54 -3.11
C SER A 376 8.77 -12.09 -3.68
N ALA A 377 7.85 -12.59 -2.84
CA ALA A 377 6.53 -13.04 -3.28
C ALA A 377 5.75 -11.89 -3.96
N VAL A 378 5.75 -10.69 -3.36
CA VAL A 378 5.09 -9.51 -3.95
C VAL A 378 5.72 -9.13 -5.28
N LEU A 379 7.05 -9.12 -5.36
CA LEU A 379 7.78 -8.78 -6.59
C LEU A 379 7.54 -9.80 -7.70
N LEU A 380 7.48 -11.10 -7.39
CA LEU A 380 7.10 -12.14 -8.34
C LEU A 380 5.71 -11.88 -8.93
N HIS A 381 4.73 -11.54 -8.08
CA HIS A 381 3.38 -11.21 -8.53
C HIS A 381 3.33 -9.94 -9.40
N LEU A 382 4.05 -8.88 -9.01
CA LEU A 382 4.13 -7.64 -9.79
C LEU A 382 4.83 -7.85 -11.15
N SER A 383 5.80 -8.76 -11.20
CA SER A 383 6.54 -9.12 -12.42
C SER A 383 5.82 -10.12 -13.30
N ASN A 384 4.78 -10.81 -12.81
CA ASN A 384 4.07 -11.83 -13.56
C ASN A 384 3.58 -11.35 -14.96
N PRO A 385 3.02 -10.13 -15.12
CA PRO A 385 2.64 -9.62 -16.43
C PRO A 385 3.82 -9.38 -17.39
N ILE A 386 5.05 -9.24 -16.89
CA ILE A 386 6.26 -9.05 -17.69
C ILE A 386 6.70 -10.38 -18.30
N VAL A 387 6.73 -11.43 -17.48
CA VAL A 387 7.28 -12.75 -17.84
C VAL A 387 6.31 -13.65 -18.61
N THR A 388 5.01 -13.36 -18.56
CA THR A 388 3.96 -14.11 -19.27
C THR A 388 3.64 -13.56 -20.67
N SER A 389 4.20 -12.42 -21.05
CA SER A 389 3.97 -11.76 -22.33
C SER A 389 5.29 -11.52 -23.05
N ASP A 390 5.51 -12.18 -24.18
CA ASP A 390 6.76 -12.03 -24.94
C ASP A 390 7.02 -10.57 -25.37
N GLU A 391 5.96 -9.81 -25.66
CA GLU A 391 6.08 -8.37 -25.98
C GLU A 391 6.61 -7.56 -24.80
N LYS A 392 6.18 -7.85 -23.57
CA LYS A 392 6.67 -7.17 -22.37
C LYS A 392 8.04 -7.67 -21.93
N LEU A 393 8.29 -8.96 -22.13
CA LEU A 393 9.58 -9.59 -21.85
C LEU A 393 10.68 -9.03 -22.75
N ALA A 394 10.38 -8.81 -24.04
CA ALA A 394 11.31 -8.18 -24.99
C ALA A 394 11.65 -6.71 -24.65
N LYS A 395 10.89 -6.07 -23.74
CA LYS A 395 11.19 -4.71 -23.22
C LYS A 395 12.19 -4.73 -22.06
N VAL A 396 12.51 -5.91 -21.52
CA VAL A 396 13.54 -6.06 -20.50
C VAL A 396 14.90 -5.92 -21.17
N ASP A 397 15.58 -4.83 -20.86
CA ASP A 397 16.84 -4.45 -21.47
C ASP A 397 18.03 -4.88 -20.59
N PRO A 398 18.91 -5.81 -21.04
CA PRO A 398 20.06 -6.26 -20.28
C PRO A 398 21.10 -5.15 -20.04
N GLU A 399 21.15 -4.09 -20.85
CA GLU A 399 22.03 -2.95 -20.62
C GLU A 399 21.73 -2.20 -19.31
N TYR A 400 20.57 -2.43 -18.71
CA TYR A 400 20.23 -1.94 -17.37
C TYR A 400 21.36 -2.22 -16.35
N CYS A 401 21.97 -3.42 -16.42
CA CYS A 401 23.03 -3.85 -15.51
C CYS A 401 24.39 -3.17 -15.77
N SER A 402 24.50 -2.32 -16.79
CA SER A 402 25.74 -1.60 -17.13
C SER A 402 25.77 -0.16 -16.59
N VAL A 403 24.65 0.35 -16.10
CA VAL A 403 24.55 1.75 -15.64
C VAL A 403 25.37 1.93 -14.37
N ASN A 404 26.27 2.92 -14.37
CA ASN A 404 26.98 3.31 -13.15
C ASN A 404 25.98 3.92 -12.16
N THR A 405 25.76 3.24 -11.03
CA THR A 405 24.82 3.66 -9.99
C THR A 405 25.48 4.35 -8.80
N GLU A 406 26.80 4.58 -8.82
CA GLU A 406 27.49 5.34 -7.77
C GLU A 406 26.96 6.78 -7.69
N ASN A 407 26.59 7.35 -8.85
CA ASN A 407 25.83 8.58 -8.90
C ASN A 407 24.33 8.27 -8.99
N ARG A 408 23.62 8.44 -7.86
CA ARG A 408 22.18 8.20 -7.76
C ARG A 408 21.34 9.07 -8.67
N ASP A 409 21.75 10.30 -8.93
CA ASP A 409 21.01 11.21 -9.83
C ASP A 409 21.03 10.66 -11.25
N VAL A 410 22.20 10.19 -11.72
CA VAL A 410 22.36 9.56 -13.03
C VAL A 410 21.56 8.26 -13.12
N ALA A 411 21.61 7.42 -12.08
CA ALA A 411 20.82 6.19 -12.02
C ALA A 411 19.32 6.49 -12.12
N HIS A 412 18.84 7.48 -11.36
CA HIS A 412 17.44 7.89 -11.35
C HIS A 412 17.00 8.49 -12.71
N GLU A 413 17.82 9.34 -13.34
CA GLU A 413 17.56 9.87 -14.69
C GLU A 413 17.44 8.75 -15.72
N LYS A 414 18.30 7.72 -15.61
CA LYS A 414 18.26 6.51 -16.43
C LYS A 414 17.12 5.56 -16.05
N GLY A 415 16.40 5.78 -14.96
CA GLY A 415 15.33 4.88 -14.49
C GLY A 415 15.84 3.57 -13.87
N VAL A 416 17.02 3.60 -13.25
CA VAL A 416 17.65 2.49 -12.54
C VAL A 416 17.53 2.72 -11.04
N HIS A 417 16.75 1.88 -10.36
CA HIS A 417 16.56 1.96 -8.90
C HIS A 417 17.36 0.89 -8.15
N LEU A 418 17.84 -0.15 -8.83
CA LEU A 418 18.66 -1.19 -8.23
C LEU A 418 20.14 -0.75 -8.14
N ILE A 419 20.48 -0.09 -7.04
CA ILE A 419 21.83 0.43 -6.79
C ILE A 419 22.83 -0.72 -6.58
N GLY A 420 24.01 -0.60 -7.20
CA GLY A 420 25.11 -1.56 -7.16
C GLY A 420 25.01 -2.69 -8.18
N ILE A 421 24.01 -2.70 -9.06
CA ILE A 421 23.82 -3.75 -10.06
C ILE A 421 25.02 -3.90 -11.01
N GLU A 422 25.74 -2.80 -11.28
CA GLU A 422 26.92 -2.80 -12.11
C GLU A 422 28.11 -3.55 -11.51
N LYS A 423 28.10 -3.79 -10.20
CA LYS A 423 29.15 -4.50 -9.45
C LYS A 423 28.95 -6.01 -9.47
N GLU A 424 27.78 -6.48 -9.91
CA GLU A 424 27.49 -7.90 -10.00
C GLU A 424 28.30 -8.55 -11.12
N THR A 425 28.81 -9.75 -10.84
CA THR A 425 29.53 -10.54 -11.84
C THR A 425 28.55 -10.92 -12.95
N CYS A 426 28.97 -10.69 -14.20
CA CYS A 426 28.21 -11.08 -15.38
C CYS A 426 28.77 -12.35 -16.00
N PHE A 427 27.91 -13.06 -16.72
CA PHE A 427 28.22 -14.35 -17.32
C PHE A 427 29.40 -14.27 -18.30
N LEU A 428 29.47 -13.21 -19.11
CA LEU A 428 30.64 -12.89 -19.92
C LEU A 428 31.27 -11.57 -19.47
N PRO A 429 32.60 -11.40 -19.63
CA PRO A 429 33.25 -10.12 -19.33
C PRO A 429 32.66 -8.98 -20.16
N ARG A 430 32.29 -7.88 -19.50
CA ARG A 430 31.80 -6.68 -20.18
C ARG A 430 32.90 -6.04 -21.03
N PRO A 431 32.56 -5.46 -22.19
CA PRO A 431 33.49 -4.61 -22.94
C PRO A 431 33.93 -3.41 -22.09
N LYS A 432 35.23 -3.10 -22.07
CA LYS A 432 35.81 -2.09 -21.17
C LYS A 432 35.33 -0.66 -21.41
N ASP A 433 34.95 -0.33 -22.65
CA ASP A 433 34.53 1.02 -23.05
C ASP A 433 33.04 1.08 -23.43
N PHE A 434 32.23 0.18 -22.86
CA PHE A 434 30.80 0.15 -23.15
C PHE A 434 30.08 1.35 -22.51
N VAL A 435 29.36 2.11 -23.34
CA VAL A 435 28.46 3.16 -22.89
C VAL A 435 27.04 2.74 -23.20
N THR A 436 26.20 2.74 -22.18
CA THR A 436 24.78 2.42 -22.29
C THR A 436 24.11 3.27 -23.36
N SER A 437 23.47 2.61 -24.33
CA SER A 437 22.84 3.27 -25.48
C SER A 437 21.46 3.85 -25.11
N ALA A 438 20.77 3.21 -24.16
CA ALA A 438 19.42 3.59 -23.77
C ALA A 438 19.40 4.94 -23.01
N PRO A 439 18.51 5.88 -23.39
CA PRO A 439 18.36 7.15 -22.68
C PRO A 439 17.67 6.96 -21.33
N LYS A 440 16.69 6.05 -21.23
CA LYS A 440 15.97 5.70 -20.00
C LYS A 440 15.41 4.28 -20.09
N PHE A 441 15.55 3.51 -19.02
CA PHE A 441 15.01 2.17 -18.92
C PHE A 441 13.54 2.18 -18.49
N GLY A 442 12.80 1.18 -18.97
CA GLY A 442 11.40 0.98 -18.61
C GLY A 442 11.26 0.29 -17.25
N VAL A 443 10.07 0.45 -16.66
CA VAL A 443 9.68 -0.24 -15.41
C VAL A 443 9.81 -1.75 -15.52
N SER A 444 9.63 -2.32 -16.73
CA SER A 444 9.82 -3.75 -16.96
C SER A 444 11.23 -4.22 -16.64
N SER A 445 12.26 -3.51 -17.12
CA SER A 445 13.66 -3.86 -16.82
C SER A 445 13.95 -3.75 -15.34
N ASP A 446 13.56 -2.61 -14.75
CA ASP A 446 13.81 -2.30 -13.35
C ASP A 446 13.17 -3.32 -12.42
N LEU A 447 11.87 -3.60 -12.60
CA LEU A 447 11.15 -4.57 -11.78
C LEU A 447 11.66 -6.01 -11.99
N PHE A 448 12.06 -6.37 -13.23
CA PHE A 448 12.63 -7.69 -13.52
C PHE A 448 13.92 -7.94 -12.74
N PHE A 449 14.87 -6.99 -12.77
CA PHE A 449 16.14 -7.14 -12.05
C PHE A 449 15.98 -6.98 -10.53
N ILE A 450 15.10 -6.08 -10.07
CA ILE A 450 14.74 -5.97 -8.64
C ILE A 450 14.17 -7.31 -8.14
N THR A 451 13.31 -7.97 -8.92
CA THR A 451 12.73 -9.27 -8.57
C THR A 451 13.80 -10.35 -8.46
N HIS A 452 14.71 -10.46 -9.45
CA HIS A 452 15.82 -11.43 -9.35
C HIS A 452 16.73 -11.14 -8.15
N LYS A 453 17.04 -9.87 -7.87
CA LYS A 453 17.89 -9.55 -6.72
C LYS A 453 17.20 -9.89 -5.39
N ALA A 454 15.88 -9.71 -5.32
CA ALA A 454 15.11 -10.14 -4.16
C ALA A 454 15.13 -11.67 -3.97
N LEU A 455 15.02 -12.44 -5.05
CA LEU A 455 15.12 -13.91 -5.02
C LEU A 455 16.51 -14.39 -4.56
N ASP A 456 17.56 -13.72 -5.03
CA ASP A 456 18.95 -13.99 -4.65
C ASP A 456 19.16 -13.81 -3.14
N LEU A 457 18.50 -12.81 -2.54
CA LEU A 457 18.55 -12.51 -1.10
C LEU A 457 17.49 -13.26 -0.27
N SER A 458 16.62 -14.07 -0.88
CA SER A 458 15.55 -14.80 -0.18
C SER A 458 15.54 -16.29 -0.49
N THR A 459 14.87 -16.70 -1.56
CA THR A 459 14.54 -18.08 -1.92
C THR A 459 15.79 -18.94 -1.98
N ARG A 460 16.86 -18.44 -2.60
CA ARG A 460 18.15 -19.15 -2.68
C ARG A 460 18.72 -19.47 -1.29
N LEU A 461 18.83 -18.44 -0.45
CA LEU A 461 19.35 -18.58 0.92
C LEU A 461 18.46 -19.50 1.77
N LEU A 462 17.15 -19.39 1.62
CA LEU A 462 16.20 -20.20 2.35
C LEU A 462 16.18 -21.66 1.89
N HIS A 463 16.36 -21.91 0.59
CA HIS A 463 16.50 -23.26 0.06
C HIS A 463 17.76 -23.92 0.62
N GLU A 464 18.92 -23.25 0.59
CA GLU A 464 20.14 -23.75 1.24
C GLU A 464 19.93 -24.06 2.73
N LYS A 465 19.25 -23.16 3.46
CA LYS A 465 18.91 -23.35 4.88
C LYS A 465 18.01 -24.58 5.09
N LEU A 466 17.00 -24.78 4.25
CA LEU A 466 16.13 -25.95 4.27
C LEU A 466 16.90 -27.25 4.01
N VAL A 467 17.83 -27.27 3.05
CA VAL A 467 18.66 -28.44 2.76
C VAL A 467 19.52 -28.79 3.97
N LYS A 468 20.19 -27.80 4.59
CA LYS A 468 21.01 -27.98 5.80
C LYS A 468 20.17 -28.52 6.96
N LEU A 469 19.00 -27.93 7.25
CA LEU A 469 18.10 -28.40 8.30
C LEU A 469 17.61 -29.83 8.07
N SER A 470 17.28 -30.19 6.82
CA SER A 470 16.90 -31.56 6.48
C SER A 470 18.03 -32.56 6.73
N GLN A 471 19.29 -32.20 6.42
CA GLN A 471 20.45 -33.04 6.72
C GLN A 471 20.69 -33.19 8.23
N GLU A 472 20.50 -32.12 9.00
CA GLU A 472 20.59 -32.14 10.47
C GLU A 472 19.51 -33.03 11.09
N LEU A 473 18.26 -32.91 10.64
CA LEU A 473 17.16 -33.76 11.09
C LEU A 473 17.43 -35.24 10.82
N ASN A 474 17.94 -35.59 9.63
CA ASN A 474 18.33 -36.96 9.31
C ASN A 474 19.46 -37.50 10.21
N LYS A 475 20.33 -36.63 10.74
CA LYS A 475 21.37 -37.03 11.71
C LYS A 475 20.74 -37.25 13.09
N LEU A 476 19.88 -36.34 13.54
CA LEU A 476 19.19 -36.44 14.84
C LEU A 476 18.26 -37.67 14.90
N GLU A 477 17.52 -37.96 13.83
CA GLU A 477 16.67 -39.15 13.74
C GLU A 477 17.47 -40.45 13.85
N ARG A 478 18.64 -40.52 13.20
CA ARG A 478 19.51 -41.69 13.29
C ARG A 478 20.04 -41.87 14.71
N ALA A 479 20.56 -40.80 15.32
CA ALA A 479 21.03 -40.82 16.70
C ALA A 479 19.92 -41.24 17.69
N TRP A 480 18.69 -40.76 17.49
CA TRP A 480 17.53 -41.16 18.28
C TRP A 480 17.21 -42.65 18.14
N ARG A 481 17.18 -43.19 16.92
CA ARG A 481 16.92 -44.62 16.67
C ARG A 481 18.02 -45.51 17.26
N GLU A 482 19.27 -45.09 17.16
CA GLU A 482 20.42 -45.80 17.75
C GLU A 482 20.29 -45.86 19.28
N LEU A 483 19.97 -44.75 19.95
CA LEU A 483 19.74 -44.72 21.39
C LEU A 483 18.57 -45.59 21.85
N GLN A 484 17.50 -45.68 21.05
CA GLN A 484 16.35 -46.56 21.34
C GLN A 484 16.69 -48.05 21.21
N SER A 485 17.60 -48.39 20.30
CA SER A 485 18.06 -49.78 20.09
C SER A 485 19.14 -50.21 21.10
N ALA A 486 19.89 -49.27 21.67
CA ALA A 486 20.81 -49.51 22.77
C ALA A 486 20.03 -49.72 24.09
N ARG A 487 19.81 -50.98 24.49
CA ARG A 487 19.21 -51.33 25.79
C ARG A 487 20.15 -50.93 26.95
N GLY A 488 20.08 -49.68 27.40
CA GLY A 488 20.84 -49.21 28.58
C GLY A 488 21.13 -47.71 28.66
N THR A 489 20.55 -46.88 27.79
CA THR A 489 20.83 -45.44 27.73
C THR A 489 20.05 -44.64 28.78
N SER A 490 20.72 -43.66 29.40
CA SER A 490 20.12 -42.69 30.32
C SER A 490 18.96 -41.97 29.65
N THR A 491 17.78 -41.99 30.29
CA THR A 491 16.53 -41.36 29.83
C THR A 491 16.72 -39.90 29.42
N ASP A 492 17.64 -39.19 30.08
CA ASP A 492 17.86 -37.75 29.93
C ASP A 492 18.50 -37.37 28.58
N GLN A 493 19.49 -38.13 28.10
CA GLN A 493 20.10 -37.92 26.78
C GLN A 493 19.08 -38.14 25.64
N GLY A 494 18.18 -39.10 25.84
CA GLY A 494 17.09 -39.35 24.91
C GLY A 494 16.12 -38.16 24.83
N ILE A 495 15.72 -37.63 25.99
CA ILE A 495 14.84 -36.46 26.06
C ILE A 495 15.49 -35.26 25.35
N GLU A 496 16.77 -34.98 25.61
CA GLU A 496 17.48 -33.85 24.98
C GLU A 496 17.51 -33.95 23.44
N ILE A 497 17.84 -35.12 22.89
CA ILE A 497 17.87 -35.34 21.44
C ILE A 497 16.47 -35.20 20.84
N LYS A 498 15.44 -35.68 21.53
CA LYS A 498 14.05 -35.56 21.09
C LYS A 498 13.57 -34.11 21.11
N GLU A 499 13.89 -33.33 22.14
CA GLU A 499 13.56 -31.90 22.20
C GLU A 499 14.26 -31.12 21.08
N ARG A 500 15.56 -31.39 20.86
CA ARG A 500 16.31 -30.78 19.76
C ARG A 500 15.73 -31.16 18.39
N MET A 501 15.31 -32.41 18.22
CA MET A 501 14.64 -32.88 17.01
C MET A 501 13.31 -32.16 16.79
N ASN A 502 12.46 -32.06 17.82
CA ASN A 502 11.18 -31.35 17.75
C ASN A 502 11.37 -29.89 17.34
N MET A 503 12.28 -29.18 18.00
CA MET A 503 12.62 -27.80 17.70
C MET A 503 13.09 -27.58 16.26
N ARG A 504 14.04 -28.42 15.78
CA ARG A 504 14.53 -28.33 14.40
C ARG A 504 13.46 -28.71 13.39
N MET A 505 12.58 -29.66 13.72
CA MET A 505 11.47 -30.06 12.87
C MET A 505 10.42 -28.95 12.77
N SER A 506 10.11 -28.25 13.87
CA SER A 506 9.23 -27.09 13.86
C SER A 506 9.76 -25.99 12.94
N LEU A 507 11.07 -25.66 13.04
CA LEU A 507 11.70 -24.69 12.15
C LEU A 507 11.65 -25.14 10.68
N TYR A 508 11.99 -26.40 10.42
CA TYR A 508 11.95 -26.98 9.07
C TYR A 508 10.55 -26.91 8.47
N LEU A 509 9.52 -27.28 9.23
CA LEU A 509 8.13 -27.25 8.77
C LEU A 509 7.62 -25.82 8.56
N SER A 510 7.98 -24.87 9.43
CA SER A 510 7.68 -23.45 9.23
C SER A 510 8.28 -22.91 7.92
N LEU A 511 9.56 -23.15 7.69
CA LEU A 511 10.24 -22.73 6.46
C LEU A 511 9.65 -23.41 5.23
N ARG A 512 9.43 -24.73 5.30
CA ARG A 512 8.82 -25.50 4.22
C ARG A 512 7.44 -24.96 3.89
N ALA A 513 6.57 -24.79 4.88
CA ALA A 513 5.21 -24.29 4.68
C ALA A 513 5.21 -22.92 4.00
N ALA A 514 6.11 -22.01 4.39
CA ALA A 514 6.24 -20.70 3.77
C ALA A 514 6.72 -20.77 2.31
N MET A 515 7.74 -21.59 2.01
CA MET A 515 8.32 -21.68 0.67
C MET A 515 7.51 -22.54 -0.30
N THR A 516 6.66 -23.44 0.19
CA THR A 516 5.84 -24.32 -0.64
C THR A 516 4.39 -23.84 -0.72
N GLU A 517 4.11 -22.56 -0.46
CA GLU A 517 2.79 -22.00 -0.73
C GLU A 517 2.50 -22.10 -2.25
N PRO A 518 1.34 -22.64 -2.67
CA PRO A 518 1.12 -22.98 -4.07
C PRO A 518 1.24 -21.81 -5.06
N LYS A 519 0.69 -20.63 -4.73
CA LYS A 519 0.71 -19.47 -5.65
C LYS A 519 2.10 -18.83 -5.75
N PHE A 520 2.85 -18.82 -4.65
CA PHE A 520 4.25 -18.42 -4.62
C PHE A 520 5.08 -19.33 -5.53
N CYS A 521 4.92 -20.66 -5.39
CA CYS A 521 5.62 -21.64 -6.24
C CYS A 521 5.27 -21.47 -7.72
N GLU A 522 3.99 -21.25 -8.04
CA GLU A 522 3.53 -20.99 -9.40
C GLU A 522 4.13 -19.70 -9.97
N SER A 523 4.10 -18.61 -9.21
CA SER A 523 4.66 -17.33 -9.64
C SER A 523 6.19 -17.40 -9.80
N LEU A 524 6.87 -18.12 -8.91
CA LEU A 524 8.31 -18.40 -9.01
C LEU A 524 8.62 -19.18 -10.29
N MET A 525 7.83 -20.22 -10.60
CA MET A 525 8.00 -20.99 -11.82
C MET A 525 7.78 -20.15 -13.07
N ASN A 526 6.66 -19.42 -13.16
CA ASN A 526 6.38 -18.53 -14.28
C ASN A 526 7.51 -17.51 -14.50
N PHE A 527 8.02 -16.94 -13.41
CA PHE A 527 9.13 -15.99 -13.48
C PHE A 527 10.44 -16.64 -13.94
N THR A 528 10.77 -17.84 -13.47
CA THR A 528 11.99 -18.55 -13.89
C THR A 528 11.91 -19.04 -15.34
N THR A 529 10.74 -19.51 -15.78
CA THR A 529 10.47 -19.86 -17.18
C THR A 529 10.61 -18.64 -18.09
N GLY A 530 9.98 -17.51 -17.74
CA GLY A 530 10.10 -16.28 -18.51
C GLY A 530 11.52 -15.71 -18.50
N SER A 531 12.23 -15.82 -17.37
CA SER A 531 13.64 -15.42 -17.29
C SER A 531 14.53 -16.27 -18.19
N SER A 532 14.24 -17.57 -18.29
CA SER A 532 14.95 -18.47 -19.20
C SER A 532 14.66 -18.12 -20.65
N LYS A 533 13.38 -17.90 -21.02
CA LYS A 533 13.00 -17.39 -22.35
C LYS A 533 13.77 -16.12 -22.71
N TRP A 534 13.80 -15.16 -21.79
CA TRP A 534 14.48 -13.88 -21.98
C TRP A 534 15.99 -14.04 -22.13
N ALA A 535 16.63 -14.84 -21.27
CA ALA A 535 18.07 -15.10 -21.35
C ALA A 535 18.47 -15.73 -22.70
N CYS A 536 17.59 -16.57 -23.23
CA CYS A 536 17.77 -17.18 -24.54
C CYS A 536 17.52 -16.19 -25.69
N GLN A 537 16.52 -15.32 -25.58
CA GLN A 537 16.26 -14.24 -26.54
C GLN A 537 17.45 -13.29 -26.66
N ILE A 538 18.09 -12.90 -25.54
CA ILE A 538 19.28 -12.04 -25.55
C ILE A 538 20.53 -12.76 -26.07
N ALA A 539 20.61 -14.09 -25.89
CA ALA A 539 21.70 -14.91 -26.42
C ALA A 539 21.62 -15.07 -27.95
N ALA A 540 20.40 -15.26 -28.47
CA ALA A 540 20.12 -15.38 -29.90
C ALA A 540 19.97 -14.02 -30.61
N ASN A 541 19.91 -12.91 -29.86
CA ASN A 541 19.56 -11.57 -30.36
C ASN A 541 18.20 -11.55 -31.11
N LYS A 542 17.20 -12.22 -30.53
CA LYS A 542 15.84 -12.36 -31.08
C LYS A 542 14.81 -11.75 -30.12
N LYS A 543 13.68 -11.28 -30.66
CA LYS A 543 12.59 -10.69 -29.86
C LYS A 543 11.56 -11.72 -29.39
N CYS A 544 11.37 -12.79 -30.15
CA CYS A 544 10.46 -13.88 -29.80
C CYS A 544 11.26 -15.16 -29.53
N TRP A 545 10.75 -16.00 -28.63
CA TRP A 545 11.29 -17.34 -28.41
C TRP A 545 11.08 -18.24 -29.64
N ASP A 546 9.94 -18.12 -30.31
CA ASP A 546 9.60 -18.97 -31.46
C ASP A 546 10.50 -18.70 -32.69
N ASP A 547 11.22 -17.58 -32.70
CA ASP A 547 12.18 -17.20 -33.74
C ASP A 547 13.62 -17.71 -33.45
N VAL A 548 13.81 -18.50 -32.40
CA VAL A 548 15.09 -19.12 -32.04
C VAL A 548 15.18 -20.46 -32.78
N ASP A 549 15.62 -20.37 -34.03
CA ASP A 549 15.53 -21.45 -35.03
C ASP A 549 16.36 -22.71 -34.74
N ASP A 550 17.32 -22.68 -33.80
CA ASP A 550 18.00 -23.89 -33.32
C ASP A 550 18.81 -23.62 -32.04
N ILE A 551 18.89 -24.63 -31.15
CA ILE A 551 19.56 -24.63 -29.83
C ILE A 551 21.09 -24.41 -29.93
N THR A 552 21.67 -24.30 -31.12
CA THR A 552 23.10 -24.55 -31.35
C THR A 552 23.97 -23.35 -31.71
N VAL A 553 23.42 -22.16 -31.98
CA VAL A 553 24.26 -21.01 -32.43
C VAL A 553 23.96 -19.72 -31.68
N LEU A 554 24.91 -19.28 -30.86
CA LEU A 554 24.94 -17.96 -30.23
C LEU A 554 25.19 -16.88 -31.28
N SER A 555 24.51 -15.74 -31.16
CA SER A 555 24.77 -14.60 -32.04
C SER A 555 26.15 -14.01 -31.75
N GLU A 556 26.86 -13.55 -32.79
CA GLU A 556 28.09 -12.76 -32.64
C GLU A 556 27.83 -11.42 -31.91
N GLU A 557 26.59 -10.91 -31.94
CA GLU A 557 26.12 -9.71 -31.24
C GLU A 557 25.31 -10.04 -29.98
N ASN A 558 25.62 -11.16 -29.31
CA ASN A 558 24.87 -11.55 -28.11
C ASN A 558 25.04 -10.52 -26.97
N ARG A 559 23.97 -10.35 -26.17
CA ARG A 559 23.94 -9.39 -25.05
C ARG A 559 24.20 -10.07 -23.70
N LEU A 560 24.77 -11.28 -23.72
CA LEU A 560 25.15 -12.05 -22.52
C LEU A 560 26.21 -11.39 -21.62
N PRO A 561 27.13 -10.53 -22.11
CA PRO A 561 28.05 -9.80 -21.23
C PRO A 561 27.36 -8.92 -20.18
N PHE A 562 26.09 -8.60 -20.39
CA PHE A 562 25.30 -7.79 -19.47
C PHE A 562 24.39 -8.61 -18.55
N LEU A 563 24.36 -9.94 -18.71
CA LEU A 563 23.55 -10.84 -17.89
C LEU A 563 24.28 -11.13 -16.57
N PRO A 564 23.75 -10.73 -15.40
CA PRO A 564 24.35 -11.09 -14.12
C PRO A 564 24.22 -12.59 -13.81
N GLU A 565 25.24 -13.18 -13.19
CA GLU A 565 25.28 -14.61 -12.84
C GLU A 565 24.16 -15.03 -11.87
N PHE A 566 23.73 -14.12 -10.98
CA PHE A 566 22.67 -14.42 -10.02
C PHE A 566 21.33 -14.72 -10.70
N VAL A 567 21.09 -14.20 -11.92
CA VAL A 567 19.88 -14.52 -12.70
C VAL A 567 19.86 -16.01 -13.06
N ALA A 568 20.97 -16.52 -13.58
CA ALA A 568 21.16 -17.94 -13.90
C ALA A 568 21.05 -18.81 -12.64
N THR A 569 21.72 -18.37 -11.57
CA THR A 569 21.73 -19.07 -10.28
C THR A 569 20.32 -19.21 -9.70
N ASN A 570 19.52 -18.13 -9.73
CA ASN A 570 18.13 -18.15 -9.27
C ASN A 570 17.26 -19.12 -10.07
N VAL A 571 17.44 -19.16 -11.39
CA VAL A 571 16.72 -20.11 -12.26
C VAL A 571 17.07 -21.55 -11.88
N CYS A 572 18.36 -21.88 -11.77
CA CYS A 572 18.80 -23.22 -11.38
C CYS A 572 18.29 -23.61 -9.98
N ASP A 573 18.39 -22.71 -9.01
CA ASP A 573 17.96 -22.96 -7.63
C ASP A 573 16.44 -23.22 -7.55
N ALA A 574 15.64 -22.43 -8.26
CA ALA A 574 14.19 -22.61 -8.30
C ALA A 574 13.78 -23.98 -8.88
N ILE A 575 14.46 -24.45 -9.94
CA ILE A 575 14.21 -25.77 -10.53
C ILE A 575 14.59 -26.87 -9.53
N LEU A 576 15.76 -26.76 -8.88
CA LEU A 576 16.21 -27.72 -7.88
C LEU A 576 15.23 -27.78 -6.69
N PHE A 577 14.74 -26.62 -6.27
CA PHE A 577 13.72 -26.51 -5.23
C PHE A 577 12.42 -27.21 -5.64
N GLN A 578 11.87 -26.91 -6.82
CA GLN A 578 10.64 -27.56 -7.29
C GLN A 578 10.83 -29.07 -7.47
N ARG A 579 11.98 -29.53 -7.95
CA ARG A 579 12.26 -30.97 -8.09
C ARG A 579 12.21 -31.67 -6.75
N ARG A 580 12.66 -30.99 -5.68
CA ARG A 580 12.67 -31.54 -4.33
C ARG A 580 11.28 -31.58 -3.69
N PHE A 581 10.45 -30.57 -3.93
CA PHE A 581 9.19 -30.39 -3.17
C PHE A 581 7.90 -30.56 -3.99
N ASN A 582 7.96 -30.43 -5.32
CA ASN A 582 6.82 -30.51 -6.26
C ASN A 582 7.22 -31.18 -7.58
N ALA A 583 7.86 -32.36 -7.53
CA ALA A 583 8.38 -33.05 -8.73
C ALA A 583 7.32 -33.25 -9.84
N LEU A 584 6.07 -33.55 -9.47
CA LEU A 584 4.97 -33.77 -10.41
C LEU A 584 4.66 -32.53 -11.27
N LYS A 585 4.79 -31.31 -10.72
CA LYS A 585 4.54 -30.07 -11.46
C LYS A 585 5.58 -29.82 -12.56
N ILE A 586 6.82 -30.29 -12.36
CA ILE A 586 7.87 -30.16 -13.38
C ILE A 586 7.55 -31.04 -14.59
N GLU A 587 7.07 -32.26 -14.33
CA GLU A 587 6.70 -33.22 -15.38
C GLU A 587 5.50 -32.71 -16.22
N GLU A 588 4.58 -31.97 -15.60
CA GLU A 588 3.47 -31.30 -16.29
C GLU A 588 3.92 -30.13 -17.18
N THR A 589 5.05 -29.48 -16.87
CA THR A 589 5.62 -28.34 -17.63
C THR A 589 6.68 -28.75 -18.67
N ASN A 590 6.53 -29.90 -19.31
CA ASN A 590 7.52 -30.49 -20.23
C ASN A 590 8.04 -29.52 -21.32
N ASP A 591 7.19 -28.64 -21.86
CA ASP A 591 7.57 -27.64 -22.87
C ASP A 591 8.46 -26.52 -22.33
N ASP A 592 8.44 -26.25 -21.02
CA ASP A 592 9.32 -25.25 -20.38
C ASP A 592 10.69 -25.83 -20.03
N LEU A 593 10.79 -27.15 -19.87
CA LEU A 593 12.05 -27.85 -19.60
C LEU A 593 13.07 -27.66 -20.71
N SER A 594 12.62 -27.63 -21.97
CA SER A 594 13.48 -27.34 -23.13
C SER A 594 14.17 -25.98 -23.02
N LYS A 595 13.49 -24.98 -22.47
CA LYS A 595 13.98 -23.60 -22.31
C LYS A 595 15.05 -23.51 -21.23
N PHE A 596 14.86 -24.25 -20.13
CA PHE A 596 15.85 -24.39 -19.07
C PHE A 596 17.08 -25.17 -19.53
N LEU A 597 16.88 -26.22 -20.33
CA LEU A 597 17.98 -27.00 -20.91
C LEU A 597 18.79 -26.18 -21.93
N PHE A 598 18.14 -25.32 -22.72
CA PHE A 598 18.86 -24.41 -23.62
C PHE A 598 19.68 -23.40 -22.83
N LEU A 599 19.12 -22.83 -21.76
CA LEU A 599 19.87 -21.95 -20.88
C LEU A 599 21.10 -22.66 -20.28
N ALA A 600 20.92 -23.87 -19.76
CA ALA A 600 22.03 -24.71 -19.27
C ALA A 600 23.05 -25.07 -20.36
N TYR A 601 22.60 -25.29 -21.60
CA TYR A 601 23.47 -25.53 -22.76
C TYR A 601 24.29 -24.29 -23.12
N CYS A 602 23.66 -23.10 -23.21
CA CYS A 602 24.37 -21.84 -23.39
C CYS A 602 25.43 -21.62 -22.32
N PHE A 603 25.17 -22.06 -21.09
CA PHE A 603 26.12 -21.97 -19.99
C PHE A 603 27.27 -22.99 -20.11
N TYR A 604 26.98 -24.23 -20.53
CA TYR A 604 27.99 -25.29 -20.63
C TYR A 604 29.02 -25.06 -21.75
N PHE A 605 28.67 -24.35 -22.83
CA PHE A 605 29.58 -24.11 -23.97
C PHE A 605 30.47 -22.86 -23.84
N TYR A 606 30.30 -22.05 -22.79
CA TYR A 606 31.11 -20.86 -22.54
C TYR A 606 32.13 -20.99 -21.40
N GLU A 607 32.00 -22.00 -20.53
CA GLU A 607 33.10 -22.50 -19.68
C GLU A 607 34.07 -23.37 -20.50
#